data_AF-A0A336LYQ6-F1
#
_entry.id   AF-A0A336LYQ6-F1
#
_cell.length_a   1.000
_cell.length_b   1.000
_cell.length_c   1.000
_cell.angle_alpha   90.00
_cell.angle_beta   90.00
_cell.angle_gamma   90.00
#
_symmetry.space_group_name_H-M   'P 1'
#
loop_
_entity.id
_entity.type
_entity.pdbx_description
1 polymer ?
#
loop_
_entity_poly.entity_id
_entity_poly.type
_entity_poly.pdbx_seq_one_letter_code
_entity_poly.pdbx_strand_id
1 'polypeptide(L)'
;MTRFLFILLLGFFSFAYSSYVPLDVEYDTENLKKVKECEEQKKVPEEELAEWWEWKIPSNPTKCLVDCILTKFGWLSSDGEVVPTAIEKSYNDVGHSNPSLSSCKPTKTECAKAEELFECLLNTDGQKFKDAFDGRRETSCSTCTPSE
;
A
#
# COMPACT_ATOMS: atom_id res chain seq x y z
N MET A 1 -61.50 16.35 9.83
CA MET A 1 -60.82 17.42 9.05
C MET A 1 -59.91 18.10 10.05
N THR A 2 -58.60 17.89 10.04
CA THR A 2 -57.64 18.56 9.13
C THR A 2 -56.38 17.69 8.93
N ARG A 3 -55.89 17.68 7.70
CA ARG A 3 -54.64 17.08 7.23
C ARG A 3 -53.50 18.13 7.33
N PHE A 4 -52.25 17.64 7.19
CA PHE A 4 -50.98 18.37 6.96
C PHE A 4 -50.36 19.03 8.20
N LEU A 5 -49.09 18.80 8.52
CA LEU A 5 -47.94 19.05 7.66
C LEU A 5 -46.77 18.08 7.92
N PHE A 6 -46.19 17.58 6.84
CA PHE A 6 -44.89 16.93 6.72
C PHE A 6 -43.77 17.78 7.33
N ILE A 7 -42.94 17.20 8.19
CA ILE A 7 -41.50 17.53 8.25
C ILE A 7 -40.74 16.21 8.42
N LEU A 8 -40.58 15.49 7.30
CA LEU A 8 -39.55 14.47 7.13
C LEU A 8 -38.21 15.20 7.08
N LEU A 9 -37.54 15.33 8.23
CA LEU A 9 -36.11 15.61 8.29
C LEU A 9 -35.38 14.36 7.78
N LEU A 10 -35.38 14.19 6.46
CA LEU A 10 -34.45 13.30 5.79
C LEU A 10 -33.06 13.86 6.06
N GLY A 11 -32.35 13.17 6.96
CA GLY A 11 -30.96 13.44 7.26
C GLY A 11 -30.16 13.45 5.97
N PHE A 12 -29.62 14.63 5.64
CA PHE A 12 -28.42 14.72 4.84
C PHE A 12 -27.28 14.11 5.67
N PHE A 13 -27.21 12.77 5.71
CA PHE A 13 -25.94 12.10 5.88
C PHE A 13 -25.19 12.37 4.58
N SER A 14 -24.52 13.53 4.54
CA SER A 14 -23.35 13.70 3.69
C SER A 14 -22.39 12.60 4.11
N PHE A 15 -22.42 11.46 3.40
CA PHE A 15 -21.29 10.57 3.32
C PHE A 15 -20.18 11.38 2.66
N ALA A 16 -19.47 12.17 3.47
CA ALA A 16 -18.10 12.52 3.16
C ALA A 16 -17.37 11.18 3.16
N TYR A 17 -17.27 10.56 1.98
CA TYR A 17 -16.21 9.62 1.71
C TYR A 17 -14.93 10.42 1.92
N SER A 18 -14.40 10.33 3.12
CA SER A 18 -13.04 10.76 3.40
C SER A 18 -12.18 9.77 2.64
N SER A 19 -11.88 10.06 1.37
CA SER A 19 -10.78 9.40 0.66
C SER A 19 -9.56 9.63 1.53
N TYR A 20 -9.16 8.62 2.31
CA TYR A 20 -7.98 8.70 3.16
C TYR A 20 -6.78 8.78 2.20
N VAL A 21 -6.32 10.01 1.98
CA VAL A 21 -5.05 10.28 1.32
C VAL A 21 -4.04 10.46 2.44
N PRO A 22 -3.16 9.48 2.68
CA PRO A 22 -2.28 9.55 3.82
C PRO A 22 -1.27 10.69 3.63
N LEU A 23 -0.98 11.40 4.73
CA LEU A 23 -0.17 12.61 4.70
C LEU A 23 1.28 12.26 4.37
N ASP A 24 1.98 13.07 3.56
CA ASP A 24 3.37 12.79 3.14
C ASP A 24 4.35 12.58 4.32
N VAL A 25 4.01 13.08 5.51
CA VAL A 25 4.74 12.88 6.78
C VAL A 25 4.65 11.45 7.33
N GLU A 26 3.82 10.58 6.75
CA GLU A 26 3.64 9.18 7.17
C GLU A 26 4.63 8.23 6.48
N TYR A 27 5.28 8.67 5.39
CA TYR A 27 6.14 7.84 4.52
C TYR A 27 7.57 8.38 4.38
N ASP A 28 8.50 7.52 3.98
CA ASP A 28 9.69 7.99 3.26
C ASP A 28 9.23 8.64 1.95
N THR A 29 9.55 9.92 1.79
CA THR A 29 9.09 10.73 0.65
C THR A 29 9.54 10.16 -0.70
N GLU A 30 10.68 9.45 -0.76
CA GLU A 30 11.15 8.82 -1.99
C GLU A 30 10.38 7.53 -2.30
N ASN A 31 10.03 6.72 -1.29
CA ASN A 31 9.18 5.54 -1.51
C ASN A 31 7.76 5.95 -1.91
N LEU A 32 7.18 6.94 -1.23
CA LEU A 32 5.88 7.48 -1.58
C LEU A 32 5.85 8.02 -3.02
N LYS A 33 6.89 8.74 -3.42
CA LYS A 33 7.03 9.26 -4.79
C LYS A 33 7.04 8.15 -5.83
N LYS A 34 7.79 7.06 -5.59
CA LYS A 34 7.81 5.89 -6.50
C LYS A 34 6.43 5.25 -6.63
N VAL A 35 5.67 5.15 -5.54
CA VAL A 35 4.29 4.64 -5.55
C VAL A 35 3.39 5.55 -6.39
N LYS A 36 3.33 6.85 -6.06
CA LYS A 36 2.53 7.85 -6.80
C LYS A 36 2.87 7.89 -8.30
N GLU A 37 4.15 7.81 -8.66
CA GLU A 37 4.58 7.75 -10.06
C GLU A 37 3.99 6.52 -10.81
N CYS A 38 3.89 5.36 -10.14
CA CYS A 38 3.29 4.17 -10.74
C CYS A 38 1.77 4.29 -10.82
N GLU A 39 1.11 4.84 -9.80
CA GLU A 39 -0.33 5.10 -9.80
C GLU A 39 -0.73 5.99 -10.98
N GLU A 40 0.01 7.09 -11.20
CA GLU A 40 -0.18 8.00 -12.32
C GLU A 40 0.08 7.32 -13.67
N GLN A 41 1.20 6.60 -13.81
CA GLN A 41 1.56 5.91 -15.06
C GLN A 41 0.54 4.87 -15.47
N LYS A 42 -0.01 4.14 -14.49
CA LYS A 42 -1.00 3.08 -14.71
C LYS A 42 -2.42 3.61 -14.77
N LYS A 43 -2.63 4.90 -14.44
CA LYS A 43 -3.94 5.56 -14.39
C LYS A 43 -4.91 4.82 -13.46
N VAL A 44 -4.42 4.52 -12.25
CA VAL A 44 -5.18 3.78 -11.25
C VAL A 44 -6.42 4.61 -10.84
N PRO A 45 -7.63 4.01 -10.82
CA PRO A 45 -8.83 4.70 -10.37
C PRO A 45 -8.76 5.09 -8.89
N GLU A 46 -9.36 6.22 -8.49
CA GLU A 46 -9.32 6.70 -7.11
C GLU A 46 -9.93 5.69 -6.12
N GLU A 47 -11.00 5.02 -6.52
CA GLU A 47 -11.64 3.98 -5.73
C GLU A 47 -10.72 2.78 -5.45
N GLU A 48 -9.84 2.44 -6.39
CA GLU A 48 -8.86 1.37 -6.24
C GLU A 48 -7.71 1.83 -5.33
N LEU A 49 -7.26 3.09 -5.48
CA LEU A 49 -6.24 3.68 -4.63
C LEU A 49 -6.63 3.62 -3.16
N ALA A 50 -7.89 3.93 -2.83
CA ALA A 50 -8.38 3.87 -1.46
C ALA A 50 -8.18 2.48 -0.82
N GLU A 51 -8.42 1.40 -1.57
CA GLU A 51 -8.17 0.04 -1.08
C GLU A 51 -6.67 -0.22 -0.86
N TRP A 52 -5.82 0.19 -1.81
CA TRP A 52 -4.37 0.04 -1.69
C TRP A 52 -3.80 0.77 -0.48
N TRP A 53 -4.23 2.01 -0.22
CA TRP A 53 -3.81 2.82 0.93
C TRP A 53 -4.29 2.25 2.28
N GLU A 54 -5.31 1.40 2.27
CA GLU A 54 -5.76 0.62 3.44
C GLU A 54 -5.03 -0.74 3.57
N TRP A 55 -4.02 -1.00 2.74
CA TRP A 55 -3.33 -2.29 2.65
C TRP A 55 -4.27 -3.45 2.28
N LYS A 56 -5.27 -3.17 1.44
CA LYS A 56 -6.21 -4.15 0.92
C LYS A 56 -6.02 -4.31 -0.58
N ILE A 57 -5.79 -5.54 -1.01
CA ILE A 57 -5.66 -5.84 -2.44
C ILE A 57 -7.07 -5.77 -3.07
N PRO A 58 -7.29 -4.90 -4.08
CA PRO A 58 -8.56 -4.80 -4.78
C PRO A 58 -8.93 -6.11 -5.46
N SER A 59 -10.23 -6.37 -5.64
CA SER A 59 -10.68 -7.59 -6.32
C SER A 59 -10.31 -7.64 -7.80
N ASN A 60 -10.13 -6.48 -8.43
CA ASN A 60 -9.71 -6.34 -9.82
C ASN A 60 -8.65 -5.24 -9.92
N PRO A 61 -7.41 -5.52 -9.53
CA PRO A 61 -6.36 -4.52 -9.46
C PRO A 61 -5.93 -4.06 -10.85
N THR A 62 -5.53 -2.79 -10.95
CA THR A 62 -4.96 -2.23 -12.18
C THR A 62 -3.72 -3.02 -12.59
N LYS A 63 -3.74 -3.55 -13.81
CA LYS A 63 -2.72 -4.47 -14.32
C LYS A 63 -1.31 -3.88 -14.20
N CYS A 64 -0.40 -4.64 -13.61
CA CYS A 64 1.02 -4.29 -13.44
C CYS A 64 1.30 -3.06 -12.55
N LEU A 65 0.37 -2.65 -11.70
CA LEU A 65 0.63 -1.59 -10.72
C LEU A 65 1.75 -2.02 -9.74
N VAL A 66 1.56 -3.16 -9.08
CA VAL A 66 2.52 -3.68 -8.10
C VAL A 66 3.88 -3.98 -8.75
N ASP A 67 3.88 -4.51 -9.97
CA ASP A 67 5.10 -4.75 -10.75
C ASP A 67 5.92 -3.47 -10.96
N CYS A 68 5.25 -2.36 -11.33
CA CYS A 68 5.90 -1.06 -11.46
C CYS A 68 6.53 -0.60 -10.14
N ILE A 69 5.77 -0.72 -9.04
CA ILE A 69 6.21 -0.27 -7.72
C ILE A 69 7.43 -1.08 -7.25
N LEU A 70 7.33 -2.41 -7.27
CA LEU A 70 8.40 -3.29 -6.80
C LEU A 70 9.66 -3.19 -7.67
N THR A 71 9.51 -2.91 -8.98
CA THR A 71 10.65 -2.60 -9.85
C THR A 71 11.32 -1.28 -9.46
N LYS A 72 10.55 -0.22 -9.19
CA LYS A 72 11.11 1.07 -8.71
C LYS A 72 11.76 0.97 -7.34
N PHE A 73 11.28 0.07 -6.48
CA PHE A 73 11.90 -0.23 -5.19
C PHE A 73 13.17 -1.07 -5.34
N GLY A 74 13.41 -1.65 -6.53
CA GLY A 74 14.51 -2.58 -6.80
C GLY A 74 14.28 -3.97 -6.21
N TRP A 75 13.08 -4.27 -5.74
CA TRP A 75 12.68 -5.59 -5.22
C TRP A 75 12.42 -6.58 -6.35
N LEU A 76 12.12 -6.06 -7.55
CA LEU A 76 12.15 -6.77 -8.82
C LEU A 76 13.22 -6.16 -9.74
N SER A 77 13.87 -7.00 -10.54
CA SER A 77 14.71 -6.57 -11.65
C SER A 77 13.85 -6.09 -12.83
N SER A 78 14.47 -5.46 -13.83
CA SER A 78 13.78 -5.08 -15.08
C SER A 78 13.15 -6.24 -15.83
N ASP A 79 13.67 -7.45 -15.61
CA ASP A 79 13.17 -8.69 -16.23
C ASP A 79 12.12 -9.39 -15.36
N GLY A 80 11.70 -8.76 -14.25
CA GLY A 80 10.70 -9.28 -13.32
C GLY A 80 11.25 -10.31 -12.34
N GLU A 81 12.58 -10.43 -12.17
CA GLU A 81 13.17 -11.35 -11.19
C GLU A 81 13.20 -10.76 -9.79
N VAL A 82 12.87 -11.58 -8.78
CA VAL A 82 12.93 -11.14 -7.38
C VAL A 82 14.38 -10.86 -7.03
N VAL A 83 14.63 -9.74 -6.33
CA VAL A 83 15.94 -9.33 -5.85
C VAL A 83 15.96 -9.43 -4.31
N PRO A 84 16.26 -10.62 -3.74
CA PRO A 84 16.18 -10.86 -2.30
C PRO A 84 16.93 -9.83 -1.45
N THR A 85 18.14 -9.48 -1.88
CA THR A 85 19.01 -8.55 -1.14
C THR A 85 18.42 -7.14 -1.03
N ALA A 86 17.63 -6.70 -2.01
CA ALA A 86 16.98 -5.40 -1.96
C ALA A 86 15.81 -5.40 -0.97
N ILE A 87 15.02 -6.47 -0.95
CA ILE A 87 13.92 -6.63 0.01
C ILE A 87 14.47 -6.71 1.44
N GLU A 88 15.49 -7.54 1.66
CA GLU A 88 16.16 -7.66 2.96
C GLU A 88 16.74 -6.31 3.40
N LYS A 89 17.35 -5.55 2.48
CA LYS A 89 17.84 -4.21 2.80
C LYS A 89 16.71 -3.29 3.27
N SER A 90 15.58 -3.25 2.58
CA SER A 90 14.44 -2.40 2.99
C SER A 90 13.92 -2.74 4.38
N TYR A 91 13.85 -4.03 4.74
CA TYR A 91 13.50 -4.44 6.10
C TYR A 91 14.53 -3.99 7.13
N ASN A 92 15.82 -4.15 6.83
CA ASN A 92 16.90 -3.74 7.74
C ASN A 92 16.98 -2.22 7.92
N ASP A 93 16.71 -1.44 6.87
CA ASP A 93 16.75 0.03 6.91
C ASP A 93 15.73 0.58 7.92
N VAL A 94 14.60 -0.11 8.12
CA VAL A 94 13.59 0.21 9.14
C VAL A 94 13.76 -0.61 10.43
N GLY A 95 14.85 -1.35 10.55
CA GLY A 95 15.24 -2.11 11.74
C GLY A 95 14.39 -3.35 12.03
N HIS A 96 13.76 -3.92 11.01
CA HIS A 96 13.10 -5.23 11.07
C HIS A 96 14.07 -6.36 10.69
N SER A 97 13.76 -7.57 11.17
CA SER A 97 14.41 -8.80 10.72
C SER A 97 14.05 -9.12 9.26
N ASN A 98 14.97 -9.71 8.50
CA ASN A 98 14.71 -10.17 7.13
C ASN A 98 13.45 -11.04 7.01
N PRO A 99 12.67 -10.89 5.91
CA PRO A 99 11.52 -11.73 5.63
C PRO A 99 11.94 -13.15 5.26
N SER A 100 11.06 -14.13 5.48
CA SER A 100 11.23 -15.47 4.90
C SER A 100 10.82 -15.46 3.43
N LEU A 101 11.73 -15.08 2.54
CA LEU A 101 11.48 -15.11 1.09
C LEU A 101 11.26 -16.53 0.56
N SER A 102 11.72 -17.55 1.30
CA SER A 102 11.52 -18.95 0.93
C SER A 102 10.06 -19.39 0.97
N SER A 103 9.22 -18.75 1.80
CA SER A 103 7.77 -18.99 1.88
C SER A 103 6.97 -18.14 0.90
N CYS A 104 7.57 -17.08 0.34
CA CYS A 104 6.96 -16.21 -0.67
C CYS A 104 7.64 -16.38 -2.02
N LYS A 105 7.56 -17.59 -2.57
CA LYS A 105 8.03 -17.91 -3.92
C LYS A 105 6.88 -17.77 -4.92
N PRO A 106 6.87 -16.73 -5.77
CA PRO A 106 5.83 -16.57 -6.76
C PRO A 106 5.80 -17.74 -7.73
N THR A 107 4.60 -18.16 -8.10
CA THR A 107 4.32 -19.21 -9.08
C THR A 107 3.77 -18.64 -10.39
N LYS A 108 3.24 -17.41 -10.35
CA LYS A 108 2.76 -16.66 -11.51
C LYS A 108 3.91 -16.06 -12.32
N THR A 109 3.58 -15.66 -13.55
CA THR A 109 4.52 -15.04 -14.50
C THR A 109 4.14 -13.60 -14.80
N GLU A 110 5.05 -12.88 -15.45
CA GLU A 110 4.88 -11.46 -15.80
C GLU A 110 4.49 -10.63 -14.56
N CYS A 111 3.67 -9.59 -14.73
CA CYS A 111 3.29 -8.70 -13.65
C CYS A 111 2.53 -9.38 -12.50
N ALA A 112 1.84 -10.50 -12.76
CA ALA A 112 1.07 -11.20 -11.73
C ALA A 112 1.97 -11.83 -10.67
N LYS A 113 3.26 -12.06 -11.00
CA LYS A 113 4.31 -12.45 -10.05
C LYS A 113 4.50 -11.42 -8.93
N ALA A 114 4.44 -10.14 -9.28
CA ALA A 114 4.65 -9.03 -8.34
C ALA A 114 3.51 -8.93 -7.32
N GLU A 115 2.27 -9.08 -7.79
CA GLU A 115 1.07 -9.11 -6.94
C GLU A 115 1.12 -10.28 -5.95
N GLU A 116 1.52 -11.48 -6.41
CA GLU A 116 1.66 -12.66 -5.56
C GLU A 116 2.76 -12.48 -4.48
N LEU A 117 3.88 -11.86 -4.85
CA LEU A 117 4.94 -11.55 -3.89
C LEU A 117 4.47 -10.54 -2.84
N PHE A 118 3.83 -9.45 -3.28
CA PHE A 118 3.28 -8.41 -2.41
C PHE A 118 2.26 -9.00 -1.43
N GLU A 119 1.28 -9.76 -1.94
CA GLU A 119 0.25 -10.41 -1.12
C GLU A 119 0.87 -11.37 -0.09
N CYS A 120 1.85 -12.19 -0.51
CA CYS A 120 2.48 -13.13 0.40
C CYS A 120 3.25 -12.41 1.52
N LEU A 121 4.04 -11.39 1.20
CA LEU A 121 4.80 -10.64 2.20
C LEU A 121 3.88 -9.87 3.14
N LEU A 122 2.83 -9.23 2.61
CA LEU A 122 1.82 -8.56 3.42
C LEU A 122 1.15 -9.52 4.41
N ASN A 123 0.77 -10.72 3.96
CA ASN A 123 0.10 -11.71 4.80
C ASN A 123 1.05 -12.39 5.80
N THR A 124 2.31 -12.59 5.44
CA THR A 124 3.29 -13.32 6.27
C THR A 124 3.91 -12.40 7.33
N ASP A 125 4.27 -11.18 6.94
CA ASP A 125 5.07 -10.28 7.77
C ASP A 125 4.28 -9.07 8.29
N GLY A 126 3.08 -8.84 7.76
CA GLY A 126 2.14 -7.84 8.25
C GLY A 126 2.78 -6.45 8.38
N GLN A 127 2.82 -5.92 9.60
CA GLN A 127 3.36 -4.59 9.87
C GLN A 127 4.83 -4.42 9.45
N LYS A 128 5.66 -5.48 9.53
CA LYS A 128 7.07 -5.38 9.14
C LYS A 128 7.23 -5.07 7.65
N PHE A 129 6.38 -5.70 6.84
CA PHE A 129 6.32 -5.46 5.41
C PHE A 129 5.88 -4.02 5.12
N LYS A 130 4.82 -3.55 5.80
CA LYS A 130 4.31 -2.18 5.64
C LYS A 130 5.38 -1.15 5.95
N ASP A 131 6.04 -1.28 7.09
CA ASP A 131 7.14 -0.40 7.50
C ASP A 131 8.28 -0.39 6.47
N ALA A 132 8.69 -1.58 5.99
CA ALA A 132 9.77 -1.71 5.00
C ALA A 132 9.40 -1.14 3.63
N PHE A 133 8.13 -1.28 3.23
CA PHE A 133 7.60 -0.71 1.99
C PHE A 133 7.49 0.81 2.09
N ASP A 134 6.98 1.33 3.20
CA ASP A 134 6.84 2.76 3.47
C ASP A 134 8.17 3.46 3.76
N GLY A 135 9.22 2.68 4.11
CA GLY A 135 10.53 3.21 4.48
C GLY A 135 10.56 3.84 5.88
N ARG A 136 9.63 3.46 6.77
CA ARG A 136 9.54 4.02 8.12
C ARG A 136 9.31 2.94 9.17
N ARG A 137 10.13 2.97 10.21
CA ARG A 137 9.91 2.19 11.44
C ARG A 137 8.75 2.84 12.20
N GLU A 138 7.58 2.18 12.20
CA GLU A 138 6.34 2.50 12.92
C GLU A 138 5.31 3.43 12.25
N THR A 139 4.32 2.84 11.56
CA THR A 139 2.96 3.44 11.38
C THR A 139 2.00 3.11 12.54
N SER A 140 2.45 2.40 13.58
CA SER A 140 1.66 2.14 14.81
C SER A 140 1.94 3.11 15.98
N CYS A 141 2.86 4.07 15.84
CA CYS A 141 3.25 4.94 16.96
C CYS A 141 2.49 6.25 16.96
N SER A 142 1.36 6.30 17.66
CA SER A 142 0.69 7.55 18.01
C SER A 142 1.47 8.40 19.04
N THR A 143 2.65 7.94 19.49
CA THR A 143 3.40 8.57 20.61
C THR A 143 4.92 8.65 20.42
N CYS A 144 5.44 8.58 19.20
CA CYS A 144 6.88 8.71 19.00
C CYS A 144 7.27 10.19 18.90
N THR A 145 7.46 10.83 20.06
CA THR A 145 8.13 12.13 20.17
C THR A 145 9.58 11.96 19.69
N PRO A 146 10.10 12.84 18.81
CA PRO A 146 11.53 12.88 18.53
C PRO A 146 12.26 13.17 19.84
N SER A 147 13.24 12.33 20.18
CA SER A 147 14.18 12.65 21.24
C SER A 147 15.09 13.74 20.71
N GLU A 148 14.91 14.98 21.20
CA GLU A 148 15.96 16.01 21.16
C GLU A 148 17.10 15.66 22.13
#